data_AF-A0A848LX63-F1
#
_entry.id   AF-A0A848LX63-F1
#
_cell.length_a   1.000
_cell.length_b   1.000
_cell.length_c   1.000
_cell.angle_alpha   90.00
_cell.angle_beta   90.00
_cell.angle_gamma   90.00
#
_symmetry.space_group_name_H-M   'P 1'
#
loop_
_entity.id
_entity.type
_entity.pdbx_description
1 polymer ?
#
loop_
_entity_poly.entity_id
_entity_poly.type
_entity_poly.pdbx_seq_one_letter_code
_entity_poly.pdbx_strand_id
1 'polypeptide(L)'
;MSGLKLSIGEVVVETAAEQAQAEKLSPVVREAFARLAELLGRAPLTRWGGQGELVIGELTVGALSLDELLGPRGADRLAEQLYQRIVGGAS
;
A
#
# COMPACT_ATOMS: atom_id res chain seq x y z
N MET A 1 -10.66 8.72 -20.61
CA MET A 1 -10.17 8.91 -19.23
C MET A 1 -9.04 7.94 -19.01
N SER A 2 -7.81 8.42 -18.81
CA SER A 2 -6.67 7.56 -18.46
C SER A 2 -6.70 7.30 -16.96
N GLY A 3 -7.23 6.15 -16.57
CA GLY A 3 -7.15 5.66 -15.18
C GLY A 3 -5.88 4.84 -14.99
N LEU A 4 -5.18 5.05 -13.88
CA LEU A 4 -4.13 4.14 -13.44
C LEU A 4 -4.80 2.85 -12.97
N LYS A 5 -4.41 1.69 -13.52
CA LYS A 5 -4.86 0.38 -13.04
C LYS A 5 -3.76 -0.25 -12.21
N LEU A 6 -4.00 -0.41 -10.91
CA LEU A 6 -3.13 -1.15 -9.99
C LEU A 6 -3.76 -2.53 -9.76
N SER A 7 -3.00 -3.60 -10.05
CA SER A 7 -3.40 -4.97 -9.75
C SER A 7 -2.43 -5.52 -8.70
N ILE A 8 -2.96 -5.91 -7.54
CA ILE A 8 -2.17 -6.54 -6.46
C ILE A 8 -2.56 -8.01 -6.45
N GLY A 9 -1.61 -8.89 -6.80
CA GLY A 9 -1.85 -10.32 -6.93
C GLY A 9 -2.06 -11.00 -5.57
N GLU A 10 -1.22 -10.64 -4.59
CA GLU A 10 -1.25 -11.24 -3.26
C GLU A 10 -0.78 -10.21 -2.22
N VAL A 11 -1.35 -10.28 -1.02
CA VAL A 11 -0.92 -9.50 0.14
C VAL A 11 -0.68 -10.47 1.28
N VAL A 12 0.59 -10.69 1.60
CA VAL A 12 1.00 -11.51 2.74
C VAL A 12 1.29 -10.61 3.93
N VAL A 13 0.67 -10.89 5.06
CA VAL A 13 0.95 -10.21 6.32
C VAL A 13 1.53 -11.23 7.29
N GLU A 14 2.86 -11.22 7.41
CA GLU A 14 3.56 -12.04 8.40
C GLU A 14 3.57 -11.28 9.73
N THR A 15 2.93 -11.85 10.74
CA THR A 15 2.88 -11.27 12.08
C THR A 15 2.95 -12.36 13.13
N ALA A 16 3.61 -12.06 14.25
CA ALA A 16 3.58 -12.92 15.44
C ALA A 16 2.24 -12.81 16.22
N ALA A 17 1.30 -12.01 15.71
CA ALA A 17 0.00 -11.78 16.33
C ALA A 17 -0.88 -13.04 16.33
N GLU A 18 -1.70 -13.16 17.38
CA GLU A 18 -2.75 -14.17 17.42
C GLU A 18 -3.74 -13.99 16.25
N GLN A 19 -4.33 -15.09 15.78
CA GLN A 19 -5.23 -15.13 14.62
C GLN A 19 -6.36 -14.08 14.68
N ALA A 20 -6.90 -13.81 15.87
CA ALA A 20 -7.94 -12.81 16.10
C ALA A 20 -7.48 -11.35 15.87
N GLN A 21 -6.18 -11.06 15.99
CA GLN A 21 -5.61 -9.76 15.64
C GLN A 21 -5.31 -9.67 14.14
N ALA A 22 -4.91 -10.78 13.51
CA ALA A 22 -4.71 -10.85 12.06
C ALA A 22 -6.01 -10.57 11.27
N GLU A 23 -7.16 -11.06 11.75
CA GLU A 23 -8.46 -10.76 11.14
C GLU A 23 -8.79 -9.25 11.13
N LYS A 24 -8.34 -8.52 12.15
CA LYS A 24 -8.52 -7.05 12.25
C LYS A 24 -7.66 -6.27 11.25
N LEU A 25 -6.62 -6.88 10.68
CA LEU A 25 -5.75 -6.22 9.70
C LEU A 25 -6.40 -6.13 8.32
N SER A 26 -7.25 -7.09 7.94
CA SER A 26 -7.93 -7.08 6.63
C SER A 26 -8.62 -5.76 6.29
N PRO A 27 -9.47 -5.16 7.16
CA PRO A 27 -10.09 -3.86 6.86
C PRO A 27 -9.06 -2.73 6.76
N VAL A 28 -8.04 -2.70 7.63
CA VAL A 28 -6.96 -1.69 7.60
C VAL A 28 -6.20 -1.74 6.29
N VAL A 29 -5.84 -2.95 5.83
CA VAL A 29 -5.11 -3.17 4.58
C VAL A 29 -5.95 -2.72 3.38
N ARG A 30 -7.24 -3.06 3.34
CA ARG A 30 -8.16 -2.60 2.28
C ARG A 30 -8.25 -1.07 2.24
N GLU A 31 -8.39 -0.44 3.40
CA GLU A 31 -8.46 1.01 3.50
C GLU A 31 -7.14 1.67 3.06
N ALA A 32 -6.00 1.10 3.45
CA ALA A 32 -4.69 1.56 3.00
C ALA A 32 -4.54 1.50 1.48
N PHE A 33 -5.05 0.45 0.82
CA PHE A 33 -5.03 0.37 -0.64
C PHE A 33 -5.95 1.40 -1.31
N ALA A 34 -7.13 1.67 -0.75
CA ALA A 34 -8.00 2.73 -1.26
C ALA A 34 -7.29 4.09 -1.19
N ARG A 35 -6.67 4.39 -0.05
CA ARG A 35 -5.89 5.63 0.17
C ARG A 35 -4.67 5.70 -0.75
N LEU A 36 -3.97 4.60 -0.95
CA LEU A 36 -2.86 4.52 -1.90
C LEU A 36 -3.32 4.84 -3.32
N ALA A 37 -4.46 4.31 -3.77
CA ALA A 37 -5.01 4.62 -5.09
C ALA A 37 -5.30 6.12 -5.25
N GLU A 38 -5.81 6.78 -4.20
CA GLU A 38 -5.99 8.23 -4.20
C GLU A 38 -4.66 8.99 -4.30
N LEU A 39 -3.64 8.59 -3.53
CA LEU A 39 -2.32 9.20 -3.58
C LEU A 39 -1.68 9.08 -4.96
N LEU A 40 -1.75 7.88 -5.56
CA LEU A 40 -1.24 7.62 -6.91
C LEU A 40 -2.03 8.41 -7.97
N GLY A 41 -3.34 8.55 -7.82
CA GLY A 41 -4.17 9.36 -8.72
C GLY A 41 -3.86 10.85 -8.68
N ARG A 42 -3.30 11.35 -7.58
CA ARG A 42 -2.84 12.74 -7.42
C ARG A 42 -1.38 12.95 -7.82
N ALA A 43 -0.62 11.87 -8.00
CA ALA A 43 0.80 11.95 -8.33
C ALA A 43 1.01 12.42 -9.78
N PRO A 44 2.03 13.25 -10.05
CA PRO A 44 2.35 13.65 -11.41
C PRO A 44 2.78 12.43 -12.25
N LEU A 45 1.89 11.99 -13.14
CA LEU A 45 2.05 10.86 -14.07
C LEU A 45 3.29 10.97 -14.98
N THR A 46 3.89 12.16 -15.08
CA THR A 46 5.13 12.42 -15.82
C THR A 46 6.32 11.62 -15.29
N ARG A 47 6.30 11.17 -14.02
CA ARG A 47 7.34 10.26 -13.48
C ARG A 47 7.24 8.83 -13.99
N TRP A 48 6.08 8.39 -14.48
CA TRP A 48 5.85 6.99 -14.87
C TRP A 48 5.89 6.77 -16.38
N GLY A 49 6.46 7.72 -17.13
CA GLY A 49 6.76 7.54 -18.55
C GLY A 49 5.53 7.17 -19.37
N GLY A 50 4.42 7.92 -19.25
CA GLY A 50 3.30 7.94 -20.20
C GLY A 50 2.64 6.59 -20.52
N GLN A 51 1.42 6.37 -20.00
CA GLN A 51 0.55 5.25 -20.39
C GLN A 51 1.22 3.86 -20.34
N GLY A 52 1.76 3.50 -19.18
CA GLY A 52 2.29 2.16 -18.91
C GLY A 52 1.59 1.48 -17.74
N GLU A 53 1.48 0.16 -17.81
CA GLU A 53 1.12 -0.67 -16.65
C GLU A 53 2.28 -0.66 -15.65
N LEU A 54 2.00 -0.28 -14.40
CA LEU A 54 2.98 -0.33 -13.32
C LEU A 54 2.96 -1.73 -12.71
N VAL A 55 3.95 -2.55 -13.06
CA VAL A 55 4.15 -3.87 -12.46
C VAL A 55 5.08 -3.74 -11.26
N ILE A 56 4.51 -3.87 -10.07
CA ILE A 56 5.26 -3.98 -8.82
C ILE A 56 5.29 -5.46 -8.46
N GLY A 57 6.49 -6.05 -8.39
CA GLY A 57 6.66 -7.47 -8.03
C GLY A 57 6.37 -7.70 -6.55
N GLU A 58 7.39 -7.55 -5.72
CA GLU A 58 7.26 -7.64 -4.26
C GLU A 58 7.49 -6.26 -3.65
N LEU A 59 6.71 -5.92 -2.64
CA LEU A 59 6.88 -4.67 -1.89
C LEU A 59 6.80 -4.93 -0.40
N THR A 60 7.97 -4.91 0.24
CA THR A 60 8.10 -5.09 1.68
C THR A 60 8.04 -3.75 2.40
N VAL A 61 7.16 -3.64 3.39
CA VAL A 61 7.03 -2.48 4.28
C VAL A 61 7.34 -2.91 5.70
N GLY A 62 8.50 -2.48 6.22
CA GLY A 62 9.06 -3.00 7.48
C GLY A 62 8.96 -2.08 8.68
N ALA A 63 8.26 -0.94 8.60
CA ALA A 63 8.37 0.12 9.60
C ALA A 63 7.12 0.32 10.48
N LEU A 64 6.10 -0.53 10.40
CA LEU A 64 4.90 -0.39 11.23
C LEU A 64 4.73 -1.59 12.15
N SER A 65 4.61 -1.31 13.45
CA SER A 65 4.17 -2.32 14.42
C SER A 65 2.68 -2.64 14.23
N LEU A 66 2.25 -3.78 14.78
CA LEU A 66 0.84 -4.19 14.73
C LEU A 66 -0.09 -3.16 15.39
N ASP A 67 0.31 -2.62 16.54
CA ASP A 67 -0.47 -1.61 17.27
C ASP A 67 -0.62 -0.31 16.46
N GLU A 68 0.43 0.08 15.73
CA GLU A 68 0.37 1.22 14.82
C GLU A 68 -0.55 0.97 13.63
N LEU A 69 -0.55 -0.25 13.07
CA LEU A 69 -1.43 -0.65 11.99
C LEU A 69 -2.90 -0.69 12.43
N LEU A 70 -3.18 -1.21 13.61
CA LEU A 70 -4.55 -1.27 14.15
C LEU A 70 -5.02 0.06 14.75
N GLY A 71 -4.12 1.03 14.89
CA GLY A 71 -4.42 2.36 15.40
C GLY A 71 -5.22 3.24 14.43
N PRO A 72 -5.74 4.39 14.89
CA PRO A 72 -6.64 5.26 14.12
C PRO A 72 -6.07 5.80 12.81
N ARG A 73 -4.73 5.78 12.66
CA ARG A 73 -4.02 6.26 11.47
C ARG A 73 -3.21 5.17 10.76
N GLY A 74 -3.42 3.91 11.12
CA GLY A 74 -2.63 2.80 10.58
C GLY A 74 -2.79 2.64 9.07
N ALA A 75 -4.02 2.76 8.57
CA ALA A 75 -4.30 2.72 7.14
C ALA A 75 -3.63 3.88 6.37
N ASP A 76 -3.67 5.10 6.91
CA ASP A 76 -2.97 6.26 6.34
C ASP A 76 -1.47 6.03 6.24
N ARG A 77 -0.86 5.59 7.35
CA ARG A 77 0.59 5.36 7.41
C ARG A 77 1.03 4.25 6.48
N LEU A 78 0.27 3.16 6.41
CA LEU A 78 0.56 2.07 5.48
C LEU A 78 0.49 2.57 4.03
N ALA A 79 -0.57 3.31 3.67
CA ALA A 79 -0.70 3.89 2.33
C ALA A 79 0.45 4.83 1.97
N GLU A 80 0.89 5.69 2.89
CA GLU A 80 2.02 6.59 2.71
C GLU A 80 3.34 5.83 2.50
N GLN A 81 3.61 4.79 3.29
CA GLN A 81 4.83 3.99 3.10
C GLN A 81 4.83 3.22 1.77
N LEU A 82 3.70 2.62 1.40
CA LEU A 82 3.53 1.97 0.10
C LEU A 82 3.79 2.98 -1.03
N TYR A 83 3.17 4.16 -0.93
CA TYR A 83 3.36 5.24 -1.91
C TYR A 83 4.83 5.68 -2.02
N GLN A 84 5.51 5.86 -0.89
CA GLN A 84 6.93 6.20 -0.86
C GLN A 84 7.81 5.12 -1.50
N ARG A 85 7.52 3.83 -1.27
CA ARG A 85 8.26 2.73 -1.91
C ARG A 85 8.03 2.69 -3.41
N ILE A 86 6.81 2.94 -3.86
CA ILE A 86 6.45 2.96 -5.28
C ILE A 86 7.10 4.15 -5.99
N VAL A 87 7.05 5.35 -5.40
CA VAL A 87 7.53 6.59 -6.03
C VAL A 87 9.02 6.85 -5.80
N GLY A 88 9.56 6.37 -4.67
CA GLY A 88 10.96 6.53 -4.29
C GLY A 88 11.93 5.64 -5.06
N GLY A 89 11.41 4.66 -5.83
CA GLY A 89 12.21 3.62 -6.46
C GLY A 89 12.61 2.57 -5.44
N ALA A 90 12.00 1.38 -5.52
CA ALA A 90 12.49 0.21 -4.81
C ALA A 90 13.97 0.00 -5.20
N SER A 91 14.86 0.29 -4.25
CA SER A 91 16.29 0.00 -4.33
C SER A 91 16.55 -1.37 -3.73
#